data_AF-A0A2D7BVB2-F1
#
_entry.id   AF-A0A2D7BVB2-F1
#
_cell.length_a   1.000
_cell.length_b   1.000
_cell.length_c   1.000
_cell.angle_alpha   90.00
_cell.angle_beta   90.00
_cell.angle_gamma   90.00
#
_symmetry.space_group_name_H-M   'P 1'
#
loop_
_entity.id
_entity.type
_entity.pdbx_description
1 polymer ?
#
loop_
_entity_poly.entity_id
_entity_poly.type
_entity_poly.pdbx_seq_one_letter_code
_entity_poly.pdbx_strand_id
1 'polypeptide(L)'
;MRAWQILTEATQKGREYNHLEDLVTFEGSKGALKAAEILTRLGQDSKDVSIKWDGNPTLFWGREPDGQFVMTGKNGWGRNKTTSSGQLQDFIMNTGKGEDWRQDFASSMGNIFEILEANTPQDMKGYVYGDLLYYPSRPFTQSDSGIQFTPNNVTYTVDPKSKLGQRIASSQVGIVAHTYHDAFGDKNGTPIKDTNRVNSSAVVVLGQTYVTHQPKVDTSDVQDIVSTANANAQIIDNWLAPEQGLSRKDAILYNYVNQMTKTGKLDQLRTGFYDWLKTSKVSAGQQAKLMAGDDKGLNAILDLVVKIQTIKNNLIDQLDNAGADVTASTDGERGGEGYVATRDKIKLVPRHRWKPN
;
A
#
# COMPACT_ATOMS: atom_id res chain seq x y z
N MET A 1 1.03 -12.19 -29.05
CA MET A 1 0.44 -11.65 -27.80
C MET A 1 -0.17 -10.30 -28.13
N ARG A 2 -1.48 -10.12 -27.91
CA ARG A 2 -2.25 -8.95 -28.41
C ARG A 2 -2.42 -7.93 -27.28
N ALA A 3 -2.34 -6.63 -27.59
CA ALA A 3 -2.53 -5.49 -26.67
C ALA A 3 -3.79 -5.57 -25.78
N TRP A 4 -4.77 -6.38 -26.20
CA TRP A 4 -5.95 -6.74 -25.42
C TRP A 4 -5.63 -7.42 -24.07
N GLN A 5 -4.64 -8.32 -23.99
CA GLN A 5 -4.24 -8.96 -22.72
C GLN A 5 -3.68 -7.95 -21.71
N ILE A 6 -2.89 -6.97 -22.18
CA ILE A 6 -2.31 -5.89 -21.35
C ILE A 6 -3.42 -4.98 -20.79
N LEU A 7 -4.48 -4.74 -21.56
CA LEU A 7 -5.60 -3.88 -21.16
C LEU A 7 -6.65 -4.59 -20.29
N THR A 8 -6.81 -5.91 -20.38
CA THR A 8 -7.61 -6.67 -19.40
C THR A 8 -6.87 -6.83 -18.07
N GLU A 9 -5.56 -7.08 -18.09
CA GLU A 9 -4.71 -7.10 -16.88
C GLU A 9 -4.71 -5.76 -16.15
N ALA A 10 -4.75 -4.62 -16.87
CA ALA A 10 -4.88 -3.30 -16.27
C ALA A 10 -6.21 -3.06 -15.52
N THR A 11 -7.25 -3.85 -15.80
CA THR A 11 -8.58 -3.76 -15.15
C THR A 11 -8.87 -4.85 -14.13
N GLN A 12 -8.14 -5.97 -14.17
CA GLN A 12 -8.23 -6.95 -13.10
C GLN A 12 -7.17 -6.62 -12.05
N LYS A 13 -7.59 -5.96 -10.96
CA LYS A 13 -6.91 -6.06 -9.65
C LYS A 13 -5.40 -5.78 -9.70
N GLY A 14 -4.97 -4.66 -10.27
CA GLY A 14 -3.54 -4.34 -10.37
C GLY A 14 -2.81 -4.12 -9.04
N ARG A 15 -3.53 -4.00 -7.91
CA ARG A 15 -3.00 -3.95 -6.54
C ARG A 15 -4.02 -4.58 -5.60
N GLU A 16 -3.57 -5.11 -4.46
CA GLU A 16 -4.46 -5.58 -3.38
C GLU A 16 -5.49 -4.50 -2.96
N TYR A 17 -5.15 -3.23 -3.17
CA TYR A 17 -5.97 -2.06 -2.85
C TYR A 17 -5.95 -1.01 -3.99
N ASN A 18 -7.13 -0.55 -4.44
CA ASN A 18 -7.30 0.58 -5.39
C ASN A 18 -7.34 1.93 -4.65
N HIS A 19 -7.05 3.06 -5.30
CA HIS A 19 -7.28 4.36 -4.65
C HIS A 19 -8.76 4.71 -4.67
N LEU A 20 -9.20 5.42 -3.63
CA LEU A 20 -10.60 5.79 -3.44
C LEU A 20 -11.21 6.51 -4.66
N GLU A 21 -10.51 7.49 -5.21
CA GLU A 21 -10.95 8.27 -6.37
C GLU A 21 -11.03 7.47 -7.66
N ASP A 22 -10.30 6.35 -7.77
CA ASP A 22 -10.32 5.50 -8.96
C ASP A 22 -11.70 4.82 -9.12
N LEU A 23 -12.45 4.68 -8.02
CA LEU A 23 -13.81 4.11 -8.03
C LEU A 23 -14.75 4.85 -8.97
N VAL A 24 -14.61 6.17 -9.13
CA VAL A 24 -15.44 6.96 -10.07
C VAL A 24 -15.21 6.51 -11.50
N THR A 25 -13.96 6.22 -11.86
CA THR A 25 -13.60 5.79 -13.22
C THR A 25 -14.05 4.36 -13.51
N PHE A 26 -14.14 3.50 -12.47
CA PHE A 26 -14.48 2.09 -12.61
C PHE A 26 -15.97 1.80 -12.52
N GLU A 27 -16.66 2.50 -11.62
CA GLU A 27 -18.05 2.23 -11.24
C GLU A 27 -18.96 3.45 -11.47
N GLY A 28 -18.47 4.53 -12.09
CA GLY A 28 -19.24 5.72 -12.42
C GLY A 28 -19.82 6.42 -11.19
N SER A 29 -21.09 6.82 -11.30
CA SER A 29 -21.83 7.48 -10.23
C SER A 29 -21.89 6.64 -8.95
N LYS A 30 -22.08 5.32 -9.10
CA LYS A 30 -22.06 4.36 -8.00
C LYS A 30 -20.70 4.30 -7.30
N GLY A 31 -19.62 4.40 -8.07
CA GLY A 31 -18.26 4.47 -7.53
C GLY A 31 -18.02 5.71 -6.66
N ALA A 32 -18.55 6.86 -7.08
CA ALA A 32 -18.50 8.08 -6.29
C ALA A 32 -19.30 7.98 -4.98
N LEU A 33 -20.50 7.39 -5.02
CA LEU A 33 -21.31 7.15 -3.82
C LEU A 33 -20.63 6.18 -2.85
N LYS A 34 -20.02 5.11 -3.36
CA LYS A 34 -19.22 4.18 -2.56
C LYS A 34 -17.99 4.85 -1.95
N ALA A 35 -17.32 5.74 -2.69
CA ALA A 35 -16.23 6.52 -2.14
C ALA A 35 -16.70 7.42 -0.98
N ALA A 36 -17.84 8.09 -1.13
CA ALA A 36 -18.45 8.88 -0.06
C ALA A 36 -18.81 8.02 1.16
N GLU A 37 -19.40 6.85 0.97
CA GLU A 37 -19.74 5.92 2.06
C GLU A 37 -18.50 5.51 2.87
N ILE A 38 -17.39 5.20 2.18
CA ILE A 38 -16.11 4.89 2.83
C ILE A 38 -15.61 6.08 3.66
N LEU A 39 -15.61 7.30 3.09
CA LEU A 39 -15.16 8.51 3.79
C LEU A 39 -16.03 8.82 5.02
N THR A 40 -17.34 8.68 4.91
CA THR A 40 -18.27 8.84 6.05
C THR A 40 -17.94 7.87 7.19
N ARG A 41 -17.62 6.61 6.86
CA ARG A 41 -17.22 5.63 7.88
C ARG A 41 -15.93 5.99 8.59
N LEU A 42 -14.96 6.64 7.92
CA LEU A 42 -13.73 7.09 8.58
C LEU A 42 -14.03 8.01 9.79
N GLY A 43 -15.08 8.83 9.71
CA GLY A 43 -15.52 9.69 10.80
C GLY A 43 -16.29 8.99 11.92
N GLN A 44 -16.74 7.75 11.71
CA GLN A 44 -17.67 7.04 12.59
C GLN A 44 -17.05 5.82 13.27
N ASP A 45 -16.20 5.07 12.56
CA ASP A 45 -15.62 3.81 13.04
C ASP A 45 -14.09 3.83 12.94
N SER A 46 -13.43 4.00 14.08
CA SER A 46 -11.97 4.02 14.18
C SER A 46 -11.32 2.66 13.87
N LYS A 47 -12.09 1.58 13.70
CA LYS A 47 -11.55 0.23 13.43
C LYS A 47 -11.38 -0.07 11.95
N ASP A 48 -12.03 0.70 11.08
CA ASP A 48 -12.00 0.47 9.63
C ASP A 48 -10.77 1.08 8.93
N VAL A 49 -10.00 1.90 9.66
CA VAL A 49 -8.84 2.63 9.14
C VAL A 49 -7.56 2.08 9.76
N SER A 50 -6.56 1.88 8.91
CA SER A 50 -5.29 1.36 9.35
C SER A 50 -4.11 1.99 8.63
N ILE A 51 -3.00 2.11 9.35
CA ILE A 51 -1.71 2.49 8.76
C ILE A 51 -1.13 1.26 8.08
N LYS A 52 -0.63 1.43 6.86
CA LYS A 52 0.15 0.41 6.17
C LYS A 52 1.64 0.62 6.47
N TRP A 53 2.31 -0.44 6.91
CA TRP A 53 3.75 -0.40 7.11
C TRP A 53 4.51 -0.52 5.78
N ASP A 54 5.56 0.29 5.61
CA ASP A 54 6.48 0.30 4.47
C ASP A 54 7.83 -0.27 4.92
N GLY A 55 7.90 -1.60 4.98
CA GLY A 55 9.06 -2.35 5.46
C GLY A 55 10.13 -2.59 4.39
N ASN A 56 11.38 -2.77 4.81
CA ASN A 56 12.49 -3.22 3.99
C ASN A 56 13.67 -3.72 4.87
N PRO A 57 14.41 -4.77 4.45
CA PRO A 57 14.23 -5.60 3.26
C PRO A 57 13.17 -6.72 3.45
N THR A 58 12.81 -7.33 2.33
CA THR A 58 11.90 -8.48 2.25
C THR A 58 12.58 -9.79 2.65
N LEU A 59 11.88 -10.62 3.43
CA LEU A 59 12.27 -11.99 3.75
C LEU A 59 11.10 -12.98 3.74
N PHE A 60 11.46 -14.25 3.64
CA PHE A 60 10.60 -15.40 3.91
C PHE A 60 11.26 -16.20 5.04
N TRP A 61 10.51 -16.58 6.07
CA TRP A 61 11.02 -17.45 7.13
C TRP A 61 9.97 -18.44 7.61
N GLY A 62 10.42 -19.58 8.11
CA GLY A 62 9.53 -20.60 8.64
C GLY A 62 10.21 -21.94 8.81
N ARG A 63 9.43 -23.02 8.81
CA ARG A 63 9.93 -24.37 9.03
C ARG A 63 9.39 -25.34 7.99
N GLU A 64 10.27 -26.21 7.53
CA GLU A 64 9.93 -27.35 6.68
C GLU A 64 9.07 -28.37 7.44
N PRO A 65 8.43 -29.34 6.73
CA PRO A 65 7.69 -30.42 7.35
C PRO A 65 8.45 -31.19 8.44
N ASP A 66 9.76 -31.35 8.30
CA ASP A 66 10.65 -32.00 9.27
C ASP A 66 11.05 -31.11 10.47
N GLY A 67 10.74 -29.81 10.44
CA GLY A 67 11.05 -28.85 11.49
C GLY A 67 12.30 -28.01 11.24
N GLN A 68 13.06 -28.30 10.17
CA GLN A 68 14.23 -27.51 9.79
C GLN A 68 13.82 -26.05 9.54
N PHE A 69 14.47 -25.13 10.23
CA PHE A 69 14.26 -23.71 10.01
C PHE A 69 14.88 -23.27 8.68
N VAL A 70 14.17 -22.39 7.98
CA VAL A 70 14.59 -21.81 6.71
C VAL A 70 14.29 -20.32 6.76
N MET A 71 15.25 -19.51 6.31
CA MET A 71 15.02 -18.09 6.06
C MET A 71 15.78 -17.65 4.83
N THR A 72 15.13 -16.94 3.91
CA THR A 72 15.76 -16.42 2.69
C THR A 72 15.19 -15.05 2.28
N GLY A 73 15.94 -14.30 1.48
CA GLY A 73 15.44 -13.09 0.84
C GLY A 73 14.62 -13.38 -0.42
N LYS A 74 13.98 -12.34 -0.99
CA LYS A 74 13.16 -12.44 -2.21
C LYS A 74 13.84 -13.17 -3.38
N ASN A 75 15.15 -12.98 -3.55
CA ASN A 75 15.91 -13.60 -4.64
C ASN A 75 16.16 -15.11 -4.44
N GLY A 76 16.09 -15.60 -3.21
CA GLY A 76 16.23 -17.02 -2.87
C GLY A 76 14.91 -17.78 -2.83
N TRP A 77 13.77 -17.10 -2.72
CA TRP A 77 12.45 -17.74 -2.67
C TRP A 77 12.21 -18.66 -3.86
N GLY A 78 11.94 -19.95 -3.59
CA GLY A 78 11.77 -21.00 -4.61
C GLY A 78 13.03 -21.42 -5.35
N ARG A 79 14.21 -20.92 -4.97
CA ARG A 79 15.50 -21.19 -5.65
C ARG A 79 16.58 -21.72 -4.73
N ASN A 80 16.74 -21.10 -3.56
CA ASN A 80 17.76 -21.49 -2.60
C ASN A 80 17.22 -21.46 -1.17
N LYS A 81 17.09 -22.66 -0.57
CA LYS A 81 16.71 -22.83 0.83
C LYS A 81 17.96 -22.71 1.69
N THR A 82 18.05 -21.64 2.45
CA THR A 82 19.14 -21.40 3.40
C THR A 82 18.66 -21.82 4.78
N THR A 83 19.36 -22.81 5.37
CA THR A 83 18.97 -23.48 6.62
C THR A 83 19.92 -23.20 7.77
N SER A 84 20.86 -22.27 7.59
CA SER A 84 21.71 -21.72 8.65
C SER A 84 22.07 -20.27 8.35
N SER A 85 22.48 -19.53 9.38
CA SER A 85 23.02 -18.17 9.24
C SER A 85 24.18 -18.12 8.24
N GLY A 86 25.12 -19.07 8.31
CA GLY A 86 26.26 -19.16 7.38
C GLY A 86 25.83 -19.38 5.93
N GLN A 87 24.90 -20.31 5.67
CA GLN A 87 24.41 -20.54 4.31
C GLN A 87 23.69 -19.31 3.74
N LEU A 88 22.94 -18.58 4.58
CA LEU A 88 22.29 -17.34 4.15
C LEU A 88 23.31 -16.25 3.81
N GLN A 89 24.33 -16.10 4.66
CA GLN A 89 25.44 -15.18 4.41
C GLN A 89 26.14 -15.49 3.09
N ASP A 90 26.53 -16.75 2.88
CA ASP A 90 27.18 -17.22 1.66
C ASP A 90 26.31 -16.98 0.43
N PHE A 91 25.00 -17.24 0.53
CA PHE A 91 24.07 -16.97 -0.57
C PHE A 91 24.01 -15.49 -0.94
N ILE A 92 23.94 -14.60 0.05
CA ILE A 92 23.95 -13.15 -0.18
C ILE A 92 25.27 -12.71 -0.81
N MET A 93 26.40 -13.23 -0.32
CA MET A 93 27.73 -12.89 -0.87
C MET A 93 27.89 -13.37 -2.32
N ASN A 94 27.33 -14.53 -2.67
CA ASN A 94 27.50 -15.14 -4.01
C ASN A 94 26.49 -14.67 -5.07
N THR A 95 25.42 -13.96 -4.70
CA THR A 95 24.35 -13.57 -5.65
C THR A 95 24.48 -12.16 -6.23
N GLY A 96 25.58 -11.46 -6.01
CA GLY A 96 25.83 -10.20 -6.71
C GLY A 96 27.27 -9.78 -6.77
N LYS A 97 27.54 -8.48 -6.92
CA LYS A 97 28.74 -8.00 -7.64
C LYS A 97 29.57 -7.02 -6.81
N GLY A 98 30.17 -7.52 -5.73
CA GLY A 98 31.26 -6.85 -5.02
C GLY A 98 30.91 -5.49 -4.40
N GLU A 99 29.64 -5.25 -4.08
CA GLU A 99 29.20 -4.02 -3.43
C GLU A 99 29.69 -3.95 -1.98
N ASP A 100 30.26 -2.82 -1.58
CA ASP A 100 30.88 -2.64 -0.25
C ASP A 100 29.92 -2.92 0.91
N TRP A 101 28.63 -2.59 0.75
CA TRP A 101 27.59 -2.81 1.78
C TRP A 101 27.20 -4.29 1.95
N ARG A 102 27.55 -5.15 1.00
CA ARG A 102 27.02 -6.53 0.93
C ARG A 102 27.49 -7.39 2.09
N GLN A 103 28.73 -7.23 2.53
CA GLN A 103 29.28 -8.00 3.64
C GLN A 103 28.54 -7.70 4.95
N ASP A 104 28.34 -6.42 5.24
CA ASP A 104 27.59 -5.99 6.44
C ASP A 104 26.13 -6.43 6.36
N PHE A 105 25.53 -6.35 5.17
CA PHE A 105 24.17 -6.84 4.95
C PHE A 105 24.05 -8.36 5.15
N ALA A 106 24.99 -9.15 4.61
CA ALA A 106 25.03 -10.59 4.80
C ALA A 106 25.13 -10.93 6.29
N SER A 107 26.09 -10.34 6.99
CA SER A 107 26.28 -10.52 8.43
C SER A 107 25.02 -10.16 9.24
N SER A 108 24.37 -9.03 8.91
CA SER A 108 23.11 -8.60 9.51
C SER A 108 21.99 -9.62 9.30
N MET A 109 21.84 -10.14 8.07
CA MET A 109 20.83 -11.16 7.77
C MET A 109 21.14 -12.49 8.47
N GLY A 110 22.42 -12.82 8.64
CA GLY A 110 22.86 -13.96 9.45
C GLY A 110 22.46 -13.84 10.92
N ASN A 111 22.61 -12.65 11.52
CA ASN A 111 22.15 -12.42 12.90
C ASN A 111 20.61 -12.53 13.02
N ILE A 112 19.89 -11.96 12.05
CA ILE A 112 18.42 -12.08 12.00
C ILE A 112 17.99 -13.55 11.88
N PHE A 113 18.74 -14.38 11.15
CA PHE A 113 18.47 -15.82 11.02
C PHE A 113 18.39 -16.48 12.40
N GLU A 114 19.43 -16.31 13.22
CA GLU A 114 19.52 -16.93 14.55
C GLU A 114 18.39 -16.45 15.48
N ILE A 115 18.09 -15.14 15.43
CA ILE A 115 16.99 -14.56 16.21
C ILE A 115 15.65 -15.17 15.78
N LEU A 116 15.36 -15.23 14.48
CA LEU A 116 14.10 -15.78 14.00
C LEU A 116 14.01 -17.29 14.22
N GLU A 117 15.09 -18.05 14.07
CA GLU A 117 15.09 -19.49 14.35
C GLU A 117 14.73 -19.78 15.81
N ALA A 118 15.35 -19.07 16.75
CA ALA A 118 15.10 -19.23 18.18
C ALA A 118 13.68 -18.83 18.60
N ASN A 119 13.03 -17.93 17.85
CA ASN A 119 11.72 -17.36 18.18
C ASN A 119 10.57 -17.88 17.31
N THR A 120 10.85 -18.70 16.29
CA THR A 120 9.82 -19.32 15.45
C THR A 120 9.36 -20.64 16.11
N PRO A 121 8.04 -20.84 16.34
CA PRO A 121 7.52 -22.04 16.97
C PRO A 121 8.03 -23.32 16.31
N GLN A 122 8.39 -24.32 17.11
CA GLN A 122 8.94 -25.59 16.63
C GLN A 122 7.91 -26.41 15.82
N ASP A 123 6.63 -26.22 16.11
CA ASP A 123 5.50 -26.87 15.44
C ASP A 123 5.02 -26.13 14.18
N MET A 124 5.58 -24.95 13.87
CA MET A 124 5.24 -24.22 12.64
C MET A 124 5.62 -25.04 11.40
N LYS A 125 4.81 -24.95 10.34
CA LYS A 125 5.02 -25.64 9.06
C LYS A 125 4.60 -24.73 7.91
N GLY A 126 5.52 -24.37 7.04
CA GLY A 126 5.32 -23.33 6.02
C GLY A 126 6.09 -22.06 6.38
N TYR A 127 5.80 -20.95 5.69
CA TYR A 127 6.62 -19.74 5.69
C TYR A 127 5.77 -18.48 5.77
N VAL A 128 6.24 -17.52 6.56
CA VAL A 128 5.76 -16.15 6.53
C VAL A 128 6.59 -15.35 5.53
N TYR A 129 5.89 -14.61 4.67
CA TYR A 129 6.43 -13.56 3.81
C TYR A 129 6.22 -12.20 4.50
N GLY A 130 7.29 -11.43 4.67
CA GLY A 130 7.25 -10.16 5.36
C GLY A 130 8.39 -9.22 4.98
N ASP A 131 8.33 -7.99 5.48
CA ASP A 131 9.40 -7.02 5.37
C ASP A 131 9.87 -6.57 6.77
N LEU A 132 11.17 -6.31 6.93
CA LEU A 132 11.72 -5.80 8.18
C LEU A 132 11.32 -4.34 8.43
N LEU A 133 11.12 -4.01 9.71
CA LEU A 133 10.86 -2.66 10.20
C LEU A 133 12.07 -2.08 10.91
N TYR A 134 12.69 -2.89 11.77
CA TYR A 134 13.93 -2.61 12.49
C TYR A 134 14.60 -3.92 12.86
N TYR A 135 15.91 -3.89 13.07
CA TYR A 135 16.73 -5.05 13.43
C TYR A 135 18.07 -4.57 14.03
N PRO A 136 18.90 -5.42 14.67
CA PRO A 136 20.08 -4.94 15.41
C PRO A 136 21.03 -4.02 14.65
N SER A 137 21.30 -4.30 13.36
CA SER A 137 22.16 -3.45 12.52
C SER A 137 21.47 -2.21 11.93
N ARG A 138 20.15 -2.10 12.11
CA ARG A 138 19.33 -0.91 11.78
C ARG A 138 18.26 -0.75 12.86
N PRO A 139 18.66 -0.38 14.09
CA PRO A 139 17.76 -0.38 15.23
C PRO A 139 16.78 0.80 15.14
N PHE A 140 15.71 0.73 15.94
CA PHE A 140 14.93 1.92 16.24
C PHE A 140 15.74 2.87 17.13
N THR A 141 15.38 4.14 17.13
CA THR A 141 15.85 5.14 18.11
C THR A 141 14.74 5.45 19.09
N GLN A 142 15.10 5.88 20.30
CA GLN A 142 14.14 6.33 21.30
C GLN A 142 14.50 7.74 21.74
N SER A 143 13.53 8.64 21.70
CA SER A 143 13.67 10.03 22.15
C SER A 143 12.37 10.53 22.78
N ASP A 144 12.32 11.81 23.16
CA ASP A 144 11.10 12.44 23.68
C ASP A 144 9.94 12.41 22.67
N SER A 145 10.23 12.34 21.37
CA SER A 145 9.21 12.20 20.32
C SER A 145 8.56 10.80 20.30
N GLY A 146 9.25 9.80 20.86
CA GLY A 146 8.83 8.41 20.90
C GLY A 146 9.87 7.44 20.34
N ILE A 147 9.42 6.24 19.98
CA ILE A 147 10.25 5.21 19.34
C ILE A 147 10.18 5.37 17.83
N GLN A 148 11.31 5.62 17.18
CA GLN A 148 11.38 5.96 15.77
C GLN A 148 12.16 4.93 14.94
N PHE A 149 11.64 4.57 13.78
CA PHE A 149 12.35 3.75 12.80
C PHE A 149 11.88 4.08 11.39
N THR A 150 12.81 4.02 10.44
CA THR A 150 12.59 4.34 9.03
C THR A 150 13.04 3.14 8.20
N PRO A 151 12.18 2.13 7.96
CA PRO A 151 12.59 0.92 7.25
C PRO A 151 12.84 1.16 5.77
N ASN A 152 12.04 2.00 5.13
CA ASN A 152 12.19 2.39 3.74
C ASN A 152 12.14 3.91 3.61
N ASN A 153 11.06 4.49 3.06
CA ASN A 153 10.94 5.96 2.91
C ASN A 153 10.12 6.61 4.03
N VAL A 154 9.26 5.83 4.69
CA VAL A 154 8.40 6.31 5.78
C VAL A 154 9.09 6.12 7.11
N THR A 155 9.17 7.18 7.90
CA THR A 155 9.57 7.13 9.31
C THR A 155 8.32 6.93 10.16
N TYR A 156 8.31 5.92 11.02
CA TYR A 156 7.25 5.70 11.98
C TYR A 156 7.69 6.18 13.36
N THR A 157 6.80 6.85 14.08
CA THR A 157 6.99 7.24 15.48
C THR A 157 5.90 6.60 16.32
N VAL A 158 6.30 5.76 17.27
CA VAL A 158 5.41 5.00 18.14
C VAL A 158 5.45 5.57 19.55
N ASP A 159 4.29 5.80 20.16
CA ASP A 159 4.19 6.23 21.55
C ASP A 159 4.78 5.14 22.46
N PRO A 160 5.87 5.42 23.22
CA PRO A 160 6.50 4.45 24.11
C PRO A 160 5.59 3.97 25.24
N LYS A 161 4.53 4.72 25.56
CA LYS A 161 3.53 4.33 26.58
C LYS A 161 2.45 3.41 26.02
N SER A 162 2.30 3.33 24.70
CA SER A 162 1.35 2.41 24.07
C SER A 162 1.77 0.95 24.25
N LYS A 163 0.80 0.03 24.15
CA LYS A 163 1.09 -1.42 24.19
C LYS A 163 2.06 -1.85 23.10
N LEU A 164 1.95 -1.22 21.92
CA LEU A 164 2.87 -1.47 20.81
C LEU A 164 4.28 -0.94 21.13
N GLY A 165 4.39 0.29 21.64
CA GLY A 165 5.66 0.90 22.01
C GLY A 165 6.43 0.07 23.03
N GLN A 166 5.74 -0.42 24.06
CA GLN A 166 6.34 -1.31 25.08
C GLN A 166 6.88 -2.62 24.47
N ARG A 167 6.14 -3.23 23.53
CA ARG A 167 6.59 -4.44 22.82
C ARG A 167 7.83 -4.15 21.97
N ILE A 168 7.80 -3.06 21.20
CA ILE A 168 8.94 -2.66 20.35
C ILE A 168 10.18 -2.42 21.20
N ALA A 169 10.06 -1.64 22.28
CA ALA A 169 11.16 -1.31 23.19
C ALA A 169 11.84 -2.54 23.81
N SER A 170 11.10 -3.65 23.97
CA SER A 170 11.63 -4.91 24.53
C SER A 170 12.20 -5.88 23.48
N SER A 171 12.06 -5.56 22.19
CA SER A 171 12.34 -6.47 21.08
C SER A 171 13.61 -6.09 20.32
N GLN A 172 14.11 -7.04 19.53
CA GLN A 172 15.31 -6.87 18.70
C GLN A 172 14.96 -6.75 17.22
N VAL A 173 13.92 -7.44 16.77
CA VAL A 173 13.51 -7.50 15.36
C VAL A 173 12.03 -7.15 15.24
N GLY A 174 11.72 -6.20 14.36
CA GLY A 174 10.37 -5.85 13.95
C GLY A 174 10.12 -6.28 12.52
N ILE A 175 8.99 -6.95 12.26
CA ILE A 175 8.60 -7.41 10.92
C ILE A 175 7.14 -7.03 10.67
N VAL A 176 6.84 -6.57 9.46
CA VAL A 176 5.48 -6.56 8.92
C VAL A 176 5.24 -7.83 8.09
N ALA A 177 4.25 -8.62 8.48
CA ALA A 177 3.87 -9.85 7.80
C ALA A 177 2.78 -9.59 6.75
N HIS A 178 2.96 -10.14 5.55
CA HIS A 178 2.03 -10.02 4.43
C HIS A 178 1.23 -11.30 4.21
N THR A 179 1.90 -12.39 3.84
CA THR A 179 1.25 -13.65 3.48
C THR A 179 1.92 -14.87 4.09
N TYR A 180 1.15 -15.93 4.24
CA TYR A 180 1.59 -17.27 4.59
C TYR A 180 1.70 -18.13 3.33
N HIS A 181 2.74 -18.95 3.26
CA HIS A 181 2.98 -19.89 2.17
C HIS A 181 3.13 -21.30 2.75
N ASP A 182 2.42 -22.26 2.17
CA ASP A 182 2.42 -23.64 2.69
C ASP A 182 3.71 -24.36 2.32
N ALA A 183 4.26 -24.07 1.13
CA ALA A 183 5.48 -24.65 0.63
C ALA A 183 6.49 -23.59 0.15
N PHE A 184 7.77 -23.96 0.19
CA PHE A 184 8.84 -23.10 -0.28
C PHE A 184 8.73 -22.84 -1.79
N GLY A 185 8.73 -21.56 -2.16
CA GLY A 185 8.63 -21.16 -3.56
C GLY A 185 7.20 -21.03 -4.09
N ASP A 186 6.19 -21.16 -3.23
CA ASP A 186 4.80 -20.90 -3.63
C ASP A 186 4.66 -19.51 -4.24
N LYS A 187 3.99 -19.44 -5.40
CA LYS A 187 3.76 -18.19 -6.13
C LYS A 187 2.69 -17.33 -5.48
N ASN A 188 1.74 -17.96 -4.78
CA ASN A 188 0.63 -17.32 -4.11
C ASN A 188 0.69 -17.66 -2.63
N GLY A 189 0.38 -16.68 -1.78
CA GLY A 189 0.25 -16.89 -0.34
C GLY A 189 -1.11 -16.43 0.16
N THR A 190 -1.46 -16.85 1.36
CA THR A 190 -2.70 -16.45 2.04
C THR A 190 -2.42 -15.27 2.98
N PRO A 191 -3.17 -14.15 2.92
CA PRO A 191 -2.98 -13.03 3.84
C PRO A 191 -3.02 -13.46 5.31
N ILE A 192 -2.06 -12.99 6.10
CA ILE A 192 -1.98 -13.31 7.53
C ILE A 192 -2.94 -12.40 8.29
N LYS A 193 -3.94 -13.02 8.94
CA LYS A 193 -4.96 -12.30 9.73
C LYS A 193 -4.52 -12.04 11.18
N ASP A 194 -3.67 -12.91 11.72
CA ASP A 194 -3.17 -12.82 13.08
C ASP A 194 -1.69 -13.26 13.10
N THR A 195 -0.86 -12.42 13.70
CA THR A 195 0.59 -12.64 13.83
C THR A 195 0.98 -13.19 15.20
N ASN A 196 0.04 -13.40 16.13
CA ASN A 196 0.31 -13.82 17.51
C ASN A 196 1.20 -15.07 17.61
N ARG A 197 1.00 -16.06 16.72
CA ARG A 197 1.78 -17.31 16.74
C ARG A 197 3.26 -17.12 16.43
N VAL A 198 3.63 -16.08 15.71
CA VAL A 198 5.02 -15.80 15.30
C VAL A 198 5.62 -14.61 16.05
N ASN A 199 4.92 -14.11 17.07
CA ASN A 199 5.42 -13.08 17.97
C ASN A 199 6.14 -13.69 19.17
N SER A 200 7.15 -12.98 19.66
CA SER A 200 7.83 -13.26 20.92
C SER A 200 8.27 -11.95 21.60
N SER A 201 8.97 -12.04 22.72
CA SER A 201 9.60 -10.87 23.33
C SER A 201 10.70 -10.27 22.44
N ALA A 202 11.48 -11.12 21.76
CA ALA A 202 12.58 -10.69 20.90
C ALA A 202 12.12 -10.27 19.49
N VAL A 203 10.97 -10.79 19.02
CA VAL A 203 10.47 -10.58 17.66
C VAL A 203 9.04 -10.04 17.69
N VAL A 204 8.87 -8.79 17.24
CA VAL A 204 7.56 -8.19 17.04
C VAL A 204 7.14 -8.37 15.58
N VAL A 205 6.10 -9.16 15.36
CA VAL A 205 5.49 -9.34 14.04
C VAL A 205 4.15 -8.63 14.02
N LEU A 206 4.03 -7.62 13.15
CA LEU A 206 2.81 -6.84 12.92
C LEU A 206 2.11 -7.35 11.66
N GLY A 207 0.78 -7.27 11.63
CA GLY A 207 0.05 -7.45 10.38
C GLY A 207 0.41 -6.34 9.39
N GLN A 208 0.14 -6.59 8.11
CA GLN A 208 0.35 -5.63 7.01
C GLN A 208 -0.20 -4.23 7.33
N THR A 209 -1.28 -4.20 8.10
CA THR A 209 -1.93 -2.98 8.56
C THR A 209 -2.03 -2.94 10.09
N TYR A 210 -1.99 -1.73 10.65
CA TYR A 210 -2.18 -1.48 12.08
C TYR A 210 -3.35 -0.52 12.30
N VAL A 211 -4.33 -0.95 13.07
CA VAL A 211 -5.47 -0.12 13.47
C VAL A 211 -5.05 0.72 14.68
N THR A 212 -4.93 2.03 14.47
CA THR A 212 -4.71 2.99 15.55
C THR A 212 -6.04 3.33 16.21
N HIS A 213 -6.05 3.67 17.50
CA HIS A 213 -7.23 4.26 18.12
C HIS A 213 -7.34 5.71 17.63
N GLN A 214 -8.04 5.91 16.50
CA GLN A 214 -8.13 7.23 15.87
C GLN A 214 -9.27 8.06 16.45
N PRO A 215 -9.11 9.39 16.57
CA PRO A 215 -10.18 10.28 16.96
C PRO A 215 -11.24 10.37 15.86
N LYS A 216 -12.40 10.90 16.24
CA LYS A 216 -13.44 11.28 15.28
C LYS A 216 -12.90 12.36 14.35
N VAL A 217 -13.08 12.19 13.05
CA VAL A 217 -12.80 13.19 12.03
C VAL A 217 -14.09 13.79 11.49
N ASP A 218 -14.04 15.06 11.10
CA ASP A 218 -15.15 15.77 10.48
C ASP A 218 -15.30 15.33 9.03
N THR A 219 -16.48 14.78 8.72
CA THR A 219 -16.85 14.25 7.40
C THR A 219 -17.95 15.08 6.74
N SER A 220 -18.25 16.29 7.23
CA SER A 220 -19.32 17.14 6.69
C SER A 220 -19.23 17.34 5.18
N ASP A 221 -18.01 17.52 4.67
CA ASP A 221 -17.77 17.80 3.25
C ASP A 221 -18.06 16.59 2.34
N VAL A 222 -18.18 15.38 2.90
CA VAL A 222 -18.52 14.17 2.13
C VAL A 222 -19.89 14.28 1.46
N GLN A 223 -20.83 15.02 2.05
CA GLN A 223 -22.16 15.23 1.47
C GLN A 223 -22.12 15.94 0.10
N ASP A 224 -21.06 16.70 -0.16
CA ASP A 224 -20.83 17.35 -1.44
C ASP A 224 -20.54 16.33 -2.55
N ILE A 225 -19.78 15.26 -2.25
CA ILE A 225 -19.57 14.14 -3.19
C ILE A 225 -20.90 13.47 -3.53
N VAL A 226 -21.72 13.19 -2.51
CA VAL A 226 -23.04 12.55 -2.68
C VAL A 226 -23.94 13.42 -3.57
N SER A 227 -23.97 14.73 -3.31
CA SER A 227 -24.82 15.67 -4.04
C SER A 227 -24.38 15.81 -5.50
N THR A 228 -23.07 15.99 -5.76
CA THR A 228 -22.52 16.03 -7.12
C THR A 228 -22.74 14.73 -7.88
N ALA A 229 -22.53 13.58 -7.25
CA ALA A 229 -22.71 12.27 -7.88
C ALA A 229 -24.16 12.05 -8.30
N ASN A 230 -25.12 12.32 -7.40
CA ASN A 230 -26.55 12.18 -7.70
C ASN A 230 -27.02 13.14 -8.80
N ALA A 231 -26.56 14.39 -8.77
CA ALA A 231 -26.94 15.38 -9.78
C ALA A 231 -26.44 15.05 -11.19
N ASN A 232 -25.34 14.30 -11.31
CA ASN A 232 -24.70 13.99 -12.59
C ASN A 232 -24.76 12.51 -12.97
N ALA A 233 -25.49 11.67 -12.21
CA ALA A 233 -25.39 10.21 -12.30
C ALA A 233 -25.59 9.69 -13.74
N GLN A 234 -26.71 10.06 -14.37
CA GLN A 234 -27.02 9.64 -15.74
C GLN A 234 -25.97 10.12 -16.75
N ILE A 235 -25.44 11.34 -16.59
CA ILE A 235 -24.46 11.91 -17.52
C ILE A 235 -23.12 11.17 -17.41
N ILE A 236 -22.68 10.89 -16.18
CA ILE A 236 -21.46 10.13 -15.88
C ILE A 236 -21.56 8.71 -16.45
N ASP A 237 -22.64 8.01 -16.12
CA ASP A 237 -22.79 6.60 -16.45
C ASP A 237 -22.97 6.39 -17.96
N ASN A 238 -23.71 7.29 -18.63
CA ASN A 238 -23.83 7.28 -20.09
C ASN A 238 -22.49 7.56 -20.79
N TRP A 239 -21.68 8.48 -20.27
CA TRP A 239 -20.37 8.77 -20.85
C TRP A 239 -19.44 7.58 -20.74
N LEU A 240 -19.40 6.92 -19.57
CA LEU A 240 -18.60 5.71 -19.32
C LEU A 240 -19.10 4.48 -20.07
N ALA A 241 -20.35 4.46 -20.53
CA ALA A 241 -20.93 3.33 -21.22
C ALA A 241 -20.05 2.88 -22.40
N PRO A 242 -19.77 1.57 -22.52
CA PRO A 242 -19.00 1.04 -23.64
C PRO A 242 -19.69 1.32 -24.97
N GLU A 243 -18.93 1.76 -25.96
CA GLU A 243 -19.40 1.90 -27.34
C GLU A 243 -18.46 1.18 -28.31
N GLN A 244 -18.96 0.88 -29.51
CA GLN A 244 -18.17 0.20 -30.54
C GLN A 244 -16.90 1.00 -30.86
N GLY A 245 -15.74 0.35 -30.70
CA GLY A 245 -14.44 1.00 -30.93
C GLY A 245 -13.93 1.88 -29.77
N LEU A 246 -14.68 2.04 -28.68
CA LEU A 246 -14.27 2.76 -27.47
C LEU A 246 -14.97 2.16 -26.23
N SER A 247 -14.67 0.90 -25.94
CA SER A 247 -15.31 0.15 -24.85
C SER A 247 -14.65 0.35 -23.48
N ARG A 248 -13.48 0.99 -23.41
CA ARG A 248 -12.61 1.03 -22.22
C ARG A 248 -12.25 2.45 -21.78
N LYS A 249 -13.26 3.32 -21.68
CA LYS A 249 -13.11 4.70 -21.21
C LYS A 249 -12.61 4.76 -19.76
N ASP A 250 -13.03 3.80 -18.94
CA ASP A 250 -12.54 3.52 -17.59
C ASP A 250 -11.01 3.48 -17.51
N ALA A 251 -10.37 2.63 -18.33
CA ALA A 251 -8.93 2.45 -18.31
C ALA A 251 -8.18 3.66 -18.88
N ILE A 252 -8.77 4.37 -19.85
CA ILE A 252 -8.20 5.60 -20.39
C ILE A 252 -8.15 6.67 -19.29
N LEU A 253 -9.25 6.87 -18.56
CA LEU A 253 -9.30 7.80 -17.45
C LEU A 253 -8.38 7.40 -16.30
N TYR A 254 -8.37 6.13 -15.91
CA TYR A 254 -7.46 5.63 -14.89
C TYR A 254 -5.99 5.89 -15.25
N ASN A 255 -5.60 5.65 -16.50
CA ASN A 255 -4.25 5.95 -16.98
C ASN A 255 -3.95 7.45 -16.95
N TYR A 256 -4.89 8.28 -17.36
CA TYR A 256 -4.76 9.73 -17.30
C TYR A 256 -4.52 10.22 -15.86
N VAL A 257 -5.41 9.89 -14.92
CA VAL A 257 -5.31 10.31 -13.51
C VAL A 257 -3.98 9.86 -12.88
N ASN A 258 -3.53 8.64 -13.17
CA ASN A 258 -2.25 8.15 -12.67
C ASN A 258 -1.05 8.89 -13.25
N GLN A 259 -1.06 9.23 -14.55
CA GLN A 259 0.04 9.98 -15.16
C GLN A 259 0.08 11.43 -14.65
N MET A 260 -1.07 12.07 -14.46
CA MET A 260 -1.14 13.40 -13.86
C MET A 260 -0.64 13.39 -12.42
N THR A 261 -0.94 12.35 -11.63
CA THR A 261 -0.36 12.19 -10.29
C THR A 261 1.16 12.06 -10.34
N LYS A 262 1.68 11.13 -11.16
CA LYS A 262 3.13 10.87 -11.26
C LYS A 262 3.93 12.10 -11.70
N THR A 263 3.32 12.94 -12.54
CA THR A 263 3.95 14.17 -13.04
C THR A 263 3.67 15.39 -12.17
N GLY A 264 2.94 15.24 -11.07
CA GLY A 264 2.63 16.34 -10.14
C GLY A 264 1.69 17.40 -10.71
N LYS A 265 0.85 17.06 -11.69
CA LYS A 265 -0.05 17.97 -12.42
C LYS A 265 -1.51 17.85 -11.98
N LEU A 266 -1.75 17.67 -10.68
CA LEU A 266 -3.11 17.47 -10.14
C LEU A 266 -3.99 18.72 -10.29
N ASP A 267 -3.37 19.91 -10.29
CA ASP A 267 -3.99 21.20 -10.61
C ASP A 267 -4.59 21.23 -12.03
N GLN A 268 -4.01 20.45 -12.95
CA GLN A 268 -4.44 20.35 -14.35
C GLN A 268 -5.37 19.16 -14.60
N LEU A 269 -5.82 18.44 -13.57
CA LEU A 269 -6.59 17.20 -13.76
C LEU A 269 -7.93 17.42 -14.48
N ARG A 270 -8.52 18.61 -14.36
CA ARG A 270 -9.78 18.95 -15.04
C ARG A 270 -9.60 19.47 -16.47
N THR A 271 -8.43 20.03 -16.78
CA THR A 271 -8.18 20.77 -18.02
C THR A 271 -7.23 20.04 -18.97
N GLY A 272 -6.38 19.14 -18.46
CA GLY A 272 -5.29 18.53 -19.21
C GLY A 272 -5.66 17.26 -19.99
N PHE A 273 -6.90 16.78 -19.95
CA PHE A 273 -7.26 15.47 -20.51
C PHE A 273 -6.95 15.37 -22.00
N TYR A 274 -7.35 16.37 -22.79
CA TYR A 274 -7.17 16.32 -24.23
C TYR A 274 -5.72 16.55 -24.68
N ASP A 275 -4.95 17.35 -23.96
CA ASP A 275 -3.53 17.53 -24.24
C ASP A 275 -2.72 16.27 -23.91
N TRP A 276 -3.06 15.62 -22.80
CA TRP A 276 -2.56 14.29 -22.50
C TRP A 276 -2.98 13.28 -23.58
N LEU A 277 -4.26 13.27 -23.99
CA LEU A 277 -4.81 12.29 -24.93
C LEU A 277 -4.05 12.30 -26.26
N LYS A 278 -3.71 13.47 -26.81
CA LYS A 278 -2.93 13.65 -28.05
C LYS A 278 -1.56 12.98 -28.02
N THR A 279 -0.93 12.92 -26.85
CA THR A 279 0.42 12.35 -26.66
C THR A 279 0.40 10.95 -26.04
N SER A 280 -0.79 10.45 -25.71
CA SER A 280 -1.00 9.16 -25.07
C SER A 280 -0.82 7.98 -26.03
N LYS A 281 -0.79 6.77 -25.47
CA LYS A 281 -0.79 5.51 -26.23
C LYS A 281 -2.19 5.05 -26.66
N VAL A 282 -3.23 5.86 -26.42
CA VAL A 282 -4.60 5.57 -26.88
C VAL A 282 -4.62 5.60 -28.41
N SER A 283 -5.31 4.64 -29.04
CA SER A 283 -5.32 4.55 -30.51
C SER A 283 -5.97 5.78 -31.16
N ALA A 284 -5.50 6.19 -32.35
CA ALA A 284 -5.99 7.38 -33.05
C ALA A 284 -7.53 7.38 -33.24
N GLY A 285 -8.12 6.22 -33.53
CA GLY A 285 -9.58 6.10 -33.66
C GLY A 285 -10.34 6.33 -32.35
N GLN A 286 -9.78 5.89 -31.21
CA GLN A 286 -10.33 6.17 -29.88
C GLN A 286 -10.15 7.63 -29.49
N GLN A 287 -9.01 8.23 -29.81
CA GLN A 287 -8.76 9.66 -29.56
C GLN A 287 -9.78 10.52 -30.31
N ALA A 288 -9.99 10.26 -31.60
CA ALA A 288 -10.95 10.98 -32.42
C ALA A 288 -12.38 10.86 -31.88
N LYS A 289 -12.79 9.67 -31.45
CA LYS A 289 -14.11 9.45 -30.82
C LYS A 289 -14.28 10.24 -29.53
N LEU A 290 -13.28 10.22 -28.65
CA LEU A 290 -13.31 10.98 -27.39
C LEU A 290 -13.37 12.49 -27.65
N MET A 291 -12.58 13.00 -28.60
CA MET A 291 -12.56 14.43 -28.94
C MET A 291 -13.81 14.92 -29.69
N ALA A 292 -14.57 14.01 -30.30
CA ALA A 292 -15.83 14.34 -30.98
C ALA A 292 -17.06 14.28 -30.07
N GLY A 293 -16.94 13.66 -28.90
CA GLY A 293 -18.02 13.56 -27.90
C GLY A 293 -18.24 14.86 -27.14
N ASP A 294 -19.31 14.92 -26.35
CA ASP A 294 -19.50 16.02 -25.39
C ASP A 294 -18.66 15.79 -24.11
N ASP A 295 -18.28 16.90 -23.48
CA ASP A 295 -17.40 16.91 -22.32
C ASP A 295 -18.14 16.84 -20.97
N LYS A 296 -19.48 16.89 -20.93
CA LYS A 296 -20.24 16.99 -19.68
C LYS A 296 -19.98 15.80 -18.77
N GLY A 297 -19.98 14.58 -19.32
CA GLY A 297 -19.67 13.36 -18.56
C GLY A 297 -18.23 13.32 -18.08
N LEU A 298 -17.28 13.62 -18.97
CA LEU A 298 -15.86 13.72 -18.63
C LEU A 298 -15.62 14.75 -17.51
N ASN A 299 -16.19 15.94 -17.64
CA ASN A 299 -16.04 17.03 -16.68
C ASN A 299 -16.65 16.66 -15.33
N ALA A 300 -17.82 16.02 -15.30
CA ALA A 300 -18.44 15.55 -14.07
C ALA A 300 -17.60 14.47 -13.37
N ILE A 301 -17.01 13.55 -14.13
CA ILE A 301 -16.10 12.51 -13.59
C ILE A 301 -14.85 13.15 -13.00
N LEU A 302 -14.18 14.05 -13.73
CA LEU A 302 -12.96 14.71 -13.26
C LEU A 302 -13.23 15.66 -12.08
N ASP A 303 -14.39 16.31 -12.05
CA ASP A 303 -14.84 17.09 -10.89
C ASP A 303 -14.94 16.21 -9.64
N LEU A 304 -15.61 15.05 -9.75
CA LEU A 304 -15.74 14.08 -8.66
C LEU A 304 -14.38 13.50 -8.22
N VAL A 305 -13.49 13.16 -9.16
CA VAL A 305 -12.14 12.67 -8.83
C VAL A 305 -11.39 13.72 -8.01
N VAL A 306 -11.40 14.98 -8.43
CA VAL A 306 -10.75 16.07 -7.68
C VAL A 306 -11.43 16.27 -6.33
N LYS A 307 -12.76 16.28 -6.27
CA LYS A 307 -13.51 16.49 -5.02
C LYS A 307 -13.22 15.39 -3.99
N ILE A 308 -13.22 14.13 -4.42
CA ILE A 308 -12.83 12.98 -3.59
C ILE A 308 -11.38 13.12 -3.14
N GLN A 309 -10.44 13.50 -4.03
CA GLN A 309 -9.04 13.71 -3.64
C GLN A 309 -8.91 14.79 -2.56
N THR A 310 -9.59 15.93 -2.71
CA THR A 310 -9.55 17.04 -1.76
C THR A 310 -10.10 16.65 -0.39
N ILE A 311 -11.30 16.06 -0.35
CA ILE A 311 -11.95 15.68 0.92
C ILE A 311 -11.15 14.55 1.60
N LYS A 312 -10.70 13.56 0.83
CA LYS A 312 -9.81 12.51 1.35
C LYS A 312 -8.53 13.11 1.93
N ASN A 313 -7.89 14.06 1.26
CA ASN A 313 -6.67 14.70 1.76
C ASN A 313 -6.94 15.41 3.09
N ASN A 314 -8.02 16.19 3.18
CA ASN A 314 -8.43 16.85 4.42
C ASN A 314 -8.64 15.84 5.56
N LEU A 315 -9.36 14.74 5.30
CA LEU A 315 -9.57 13.68 6.29
C LEU A 315 -8.26 13.02 6.72
N ILE A 316 -7.34 12.74 5.77
CA ILE A 316 -6.00 12.23 6.09
C ILE A 316 -5.24 13.22 6.96
N ASP A 317 -5.33 14.52 6.70
CA ASP A 317 -4.64 15.53 7.51
C ASP A 317 -5.24 15.64 8.91
N GLN A 318 -6.57 15.50 9.06
CA GLN A 318 -7.21 15.38 10.38
C GLN A 318 -6.74 14.13 11.13
N LEU A 319 -6.70 12.98 10.45
CA LEU A 319 -6.21 11.71 11.01
C LEU A 319 -4.74 11.77 11.38
N ASP A 320 -3.93 12.42 10.57
CA ASP A 320 -2.53 12.61 10.85
C ASP A 320 -2.37 13.52 12.05
N ASN A 321 -3.16 14.60 12.16
CA ASN A 321 -3.14 15.59 13.26
C ASN A 321 -3.64 15.08 14.61
N ALA A 322 -4.40 13.98 14.59
CA ALA A 322 -4.81 13.25 15.77
C ALA A 322 -3.65 12.81 16.68
N GLY A 323 -3.92 12.70 17.99
CA GLY A 323 -3.11 11.85 18.85
C GLY A 323 -3.35 10.38 18.50
N ALA A 324 -2.29 9.65 18.14
CA ALA A 324 -2.34 8.23 17.83
C ALA A 324 -1.10 7.52 18.40
N ASP A 325 -1.25 6.25 18.77
CA ASP A 325 -0.14 5.42 19.26
C ASP A 325 0.97 5.23 18.22
N VAL A 326 0.65 5.43 16.93
CA VAL A 326 1.59 5.38 15.81
C VAL A 326 1.30 6.56 14.89
N THR A 327 2.34 7.31 14.57
CA THR A 327 2.34 8.33 13.51
C THR A 327 3.39 8.00 12.46
N ALA A 328 3.25 8.58 11.28
CA ALA A 328 4.18 8.41 10.16
C ALA A 328 4.65 9.78 9.67
N SER A 329 5.82 9.84 9.03
CA SER A 329 6.35 11.02 8.33
C SER A 329 7.19 10.61 7.14
N THR A 330 7.19 11.42 6.09
CA THR A 330 8.01 11.22 4.88
C THR A 330 8.77 12.52 4.60
N ASP A 331 10.09 12.44 4.41
CA ASP A 331 10.94 13.62 4.16
C ASP A 331 10.78 14.76 5.20
N GLY A 332 10.51 14.41 6.46
CA GLY A 332 10.28 15.37 7.54
C GLY A 332 8.87 15.97 7.58
N GLU A 333 8.04 15.74 6.56
CA GLU A 333 6.64 16.13 6.52
C GLU A 333 5.77 15.08 7.23
N ARG A 334 4.77 15.56 7.99
CA ARG A 334 3.85 14.68 8.71
C ARG A 334 3.09 13.78 7.72
N GLY A 335 2.88 12.54 8.13
CA GLY A 335 2.18 11.44 7.45
C GLY A 335 3.02 10.58 6.50
N GLY A 336 2.52 9.37 6.23
CA GLY A 336 3.20 8.35 5.40
C GLY A 336 2.57 8.16 4.02
N GLU A 337 2.59 6.93 3.49
CA GLU A 337 1.89 6.56 2.24
C GLU A 337 0.37 6.81 2.29
N GLY A 338 -0.17 7.02 3.48
CA GLY A 338 -1.59 7.20 3.77
C GLY A 338 -2.17 6.02 4.55
N TYR A 339 -3.49 5.87 4.44
CA TYR A 339 -4.26 4.87 5.18
C TYR A 339 -4.89 3.84 4.27
N VAL A 340 -5.39 2.76 4.86
CA VAL A 340 -6.15 1.73 4.17
C VAL A 340 -7.51 1.54 4.86
N ALA A 341 -8.58 1.63 4.07
CA ALA A 341 -9.91 1.17 4.46
C ALA A 341 -9.95 -0.36 4.25
N THR A 342 -9.58 -1.10 5.29
CA THR A 342 -9.25 -2.54 5.19
C THR A 342 -10.43 -3.38 4.73
N ARG A 343 -11.64 -3.05 5.21
CA ARG A 343 -12.89 -3.71 4.84
C ARG A 343 -13.16 -3.65 3.33
N ASP A 344 -12.96 -2.48 2.74
CA ASP A 344 -13.26 -2.21 1.33
C ASP A 344 -12.09 -2.50 0.38
N LYS A 345 -10.92 -2.76 0.95
CA LYS A 345 -9.65 -2.86 0.23
C LYS A 345 -9.37 -1.61 -0.62
N ILE A 346 -9.48 -0.45 0.02
CA ILE A 346 -9.23 0.85 -0.63
C ILE A 346 -8.09 1.60 0.06
N LYS A 347 -7.20 2.18 -0.76
CA LYS A 347 -6.13 3.07 -0.31
C LYS A 347 -6.61 4.51 -0.22
N LEU A 348 -6.23 5.16 0.87
CA LEU A 348 -6.42 6.57 1.14
C LEU A 348 -5.04 7.24 1.11
N VAL A 349 -4.56 7.55 -0.10
CA VAL A 349 -3.23 8.15 -0.32
C VAL A 349 -3.34 9.68 -0.41
N PRO A 350 -2.54 10.46 0.32
CA PRO A 350 -2.56 11.92 0.27
C PRO A 350 -1.85 12.42 -1.00
N ARG A 351 -2.60 12.57 -2.10
CA ARG A 351 -2.05 12.88 -3.44
C ARG A 351 -1.34 14.24 -3.51
N HIS A 352 -1.60 15.14 -2.56
CA HIS A 352 -1.01 16.48 -2.52
C HIS A 352 0.46 16.49 -2.03
N ARG A 353 0.88 15.48 -1.26
CA ARG A 353 2.25 15.38 -0.72
C ARG A 353 2.95 14.06 -1.01
N TRP A 354 2.20 12.98 -1.25
CA TRP A 354 2.79 11.68 -1.62
C TRP A 354 2.93 11.53 -3.13
N LYS A 355 4.15 11.27 -3.59
CA LYS A 355 4.45 10.89 -4.98
C LYS A 355 4.96 9.45 -5.01
N PRO A 356 4.35 8.55 -5.81
CA PRO A 356 4.91 7.23 -6.00
C PRO A 356 6.24 7.33 -6.75
N ASN A 357 7.23 6.53 -6.31
CA ASN A 357 8.51 6.35 -6.98
C ASN A 357 8.36 5.86 -8.44
#